data_AF-A0A5J9V8C0-F1
#
_entry.id   AF-A0A5J9V8C0-F1
#
_cell.length_a   1.000
_cell.length_b   1.000
_cell.length_c   1.000
_cell.angle_alpha   90.00
_cell.angle_beta   90.00
_cell.angle_gamma   90.00
#
_symmetry.space_group_name_H-M   'P 1'
#
loop_
_entity.id
_entity.type
_entity.pdbx_description
1 polymer ?
#
loop_
_entity_poly.entity_id
_entity_poly.type
_entity_poly.pdbx_seq_one_letter_code
_entity_poly.pdbx_strand_id
1 'polypeptide(L)'
;MDGVAFTSNNGIHLSAQYVGGYSGDVKTEVTGVLYHETTHVWQWDGQGQANGGLIEGIADYVRLKAGYAPGHWVQPGQGDRWDQGYDVTARFLDYCDSLKQGFVAQLNAKMKDGYSDDFFAQILGKDVQQLWQDYKAKYPHLLDLEGQQDRSYNSAKLDLAKGPRLNSQYQSNSKRLEHEVKQDEVSRCRGRFPFGPGRDGRRRHVRRHEHGVQHRRRPADQAVGLSYAKQVLSKASTFIWNTFNQPSVADRKPVDTVTLDVKDFPGAAAQTSGNVIDLSAQYVGGYSGDVKTEVTGVLYHETTHVWQWDGQGQANGGLIEGIADYVRLKAGYAPGHWVQPGQGDRWDQGYDVTARFLDYCDSLKQGFVAQLNAKMKNGYSDDFFAQILGKDVQQLWQDYKAKYGG
;
A
#
# COMPACT_ATOMS: atom_id res chain seq x y z
N MET A 1 -1.96 0.19 5.83
CA MET A 1 -0.50 0.14 5.58
C MET A 1 0.09 1.35 6.27
N ASP A 2 1.27 1.21 6.86
CA ASP A 2 2.03 2.36 7.36
C ASP A 2 2.77 2.95 6.15
N GLY A 3 2.53 4.23 5.85
CA GLY A 3 3.03 4.89 4.63
C GLY A 3 1.93 5.46 3.74
N VAL A 4 2.34 6.15 2.67
CA VAL A 4 1.46 6.87 1.73
C VAL A 4 0.89 5.92 0.69
N ALA A 5 1.76 5.28 -0.08
CA ALA A 5 1.45 4.24 -1.05
C ALA A 5 2.66 3.31 -1.23
N PHE A 6 2.47 2.20 -1.95
CA PHE A 6 3.56 1.38 -2.47
C PHE A 6 3.11 0.57 -3.68
N THR A 7 4.04 0.26 -4.56
CA THR A 7 3.87 -0.67 -5.67
C THR A 7 4.45 -2.03 -5.34
N SER A 8 3.72 -3.09 -5.69
CA SER A 8 4.23 -4.46 -5.66
C SER A 8 3.70 -5.25 -6.85
N ASN A 9 4.59 -5.90 -7.59
CA ASN A 9 4.28 -6.51 -8.90
C ASN A 9 3.65 -5.46 -9.83
N ASN A 10 2.41 -5.69 -10.27
CA ASN A 10 1.63 -4.76 -11.11
C ASN A 10 0.54 -4.01 -10.31
N GLY A 11 0.55 -4.11 -8.98
CA GLY A 11 -0.45 -3.51 -8.11
C GLY A 11 0.07 -2.27 -7.42
N ILE A 12 -0.68 -1.17 -7.53
CA ILE A 12 -0.48 0.05 -6.74
C ILE A 12 -1.38 0.00 -5.52
N HIS A 13 -0.80 0.17 -4.33
CA HIS A 13 -1.53 0.16 -3.06
C HIS A 13 -1.48 1.54 -2.41
N LEU A 14 -2.61 2.23 -2.36
CA LEU A 14 -2.75 3.55 -1.73
C LEU A 14 -3.34 3.41 -0.32
N SER A 15 -2.77 4.13 0.65
CA SER A 15 -3.24 4.10 2.03
C SER A 15 -4.54 4.90 2.21
N ALA A 16 -5.66 4.20 2.44
CA ALA A 16 -6.93 4.85 2.76
C ALA A 16 -6.86 5.72 4.03
N GLN A 17 -6.00 5.37 4.99
CA GLN A 17 -5.76 6.17 6.19
C GLN A 17 -5.04 7.48 5.86
N TYR A 18 -4.04 7.44 4.98
CA TYR A 18 -3.36 8.64 4.51
C TYR A 18 -4.35 9.55 3.77
N VAL A 19 -5.11 9.00 2.84
CA VAL A 19 -6.12 9.74 2.06
C VAL A 19 -7.18 10.37 2.98
N GLY A 20 -7.72 9.59 3.92
CA GLY A 20 -8.74 10.08 4.86
C GLY A 20 -8.20 11.09 5.89
N GLY A 21 -6.89 11.11 6.14
CA GLY A 21 -6.22 12.07 7.02
C GLY A 21 -5.64 13.29 6.29
N TYR A 22 -5.63 13.30 4.96
CA TYR A 22 -5.01 14.36 4.18
C TYR A 22 -5.91 15.61 4.16
N SER A 23 -5.40 16.72 4.66
CA SER A 23 -6.16 17.98 4.79
C SER A 23 -6.02 18.92 3.59
N GLY A 24 -5.20 18.57 2.59
CA GLY A 24 -4.99 19.36 1.38
C GLY A 24 -5.92 18.97 0.23
N ASP A 25 -5.57 19.34 -1.01
CA ASP A 25 -6.27 18.87 -2.20
C ASP A 25 -5.97 17.38 -2.44
N VAL A 26 -6.88 16.54 -1.93
CA VAL A 26 -6.81 15.08 -2.04
C VAL A 26 -6.71 14.63 -3.49
N LYS A 27 -7.40 15.28 -4.42
CA LYS A 27 -7.36 14.87 -5.83
C LYS A 27 -5.95 15.08 -6.38
N THR A 28 -5.37 16.24 -6.15
CA THR A 28 -4.02 16.57 -6.63
C THR A 28 -2.97 15.69 -5.96
N GLU A 29 -3.06 15.47 -4.65
CA GLU A 29 -2.12 14.61 -3.92
C GLU A 29 -2.18 13.16 -4.39
N VAL A 30 -3.37 12.56 -4.40
CA VAL A 30 -3.56 11.18 -4.83
C VAL A 30 -3.14 11.00 -6.28
N THR A 31 -3.46 11.94 -7.16
CA THR A 31 -2.98 11.87 -8.55
C THR A 31 -1.46 11.86 -8.62
N GLY A 32 -0.78 12.72 -7.86
CA GLY A 32 0.68 12.76 -7.80
C GLY A 32 1.29 11.46 -7.26
N VAL A 33 0.72 10.92 -6.19
CA VAL A 33 1.12 9.61 -5.63
C VAL A 33 0.95 8.50 -6.67
N LEU A 34 -0.15 8.49 -7.43
CA LEU A 34 -0.35 7.49 -8.49
C LEU A 34 0.70 7.60 -9.61
N TYR A 35 1.13 8.81 -9.98
CA TYR A 35 2.25 8.97 -10.94
C TYR A 35 3.55 8.39 -10.40
N HIS A 36 3.86 8.62 -9.12
CA HIS A 36 5.00 8.03 -8.45
C HIS A 36 4.94 6.50 -8.48
N GLU A 37 3.85 5.93 -7.96
CA GLU A 37 3.71 4.48 -7.83
C GLU A 37 3.62 3.75 -9.18
N THR A 38 2.97 4.36 -10.18
CA THR A 38 2.93 3.81 -11.55
C THR A 38 4.32 3.72 -12.15
N THR A 39 5.22 4.63 -11.80
CA THR A 39 6.59 4.61 -12.31
C THR A 39 7.32 3.35 -11.86
N HIS A 40 7.11 2.89 -10.62
CA HIS A 40 7.67 1.63 -10.13
C HIS A 40 7.23 0.38 -10.93
N VAL A 41 6.09 0.42 -11.63
CA VAL A 41 5.64 -0.69 -12.48
C VAL A 41 6.47 -0.79 -13.77
N TRP A 42 6.93 0.34 -14.31
CA TRP A 42 7.57 0.43 -15.62
C TRP A 42 9.07 0.68 -15.58
N GLN A 43 9.60 1.12 -14.44
CA GLN A 43 11.01 1.39 -14.29
C GLN A 43 11.79 0.10 -14.06
N TRP A 44 12.97 0.02 -14.65
CA TRP A 44 13.92 -1.04 -14.35
C TRP A 44 14.70 -0.69 -13.08
N ASP A 45 14.99 -1.70 -12.27
CA ASP A 45 15.73 -1.53 -11.00
C ASP A 45 17.24 -1.82 -11.13
N GLY A 46 17.75 -1.99 -12.36
CA GLY A 46 19.15 -2.35 -12.57
C GLY A 46 19.47 -3.79 -12.17
N GLN A 47 18.52 -4.73 -12.22
CA GLN A 47 18.65 -6.06 -11.60
C GLN A 47 18.97 -5.97 -10.10
N GLY A 48 18.33 -5.00 -9.43
CA GLY A 48 18.55 -4.67 -8.02
C GLY A 48 19.86 -3.95 -7.70
N GLN A 49 20.65 -3.55 -8.70
CA GLN A 49 21.93 -2.84 -8.48
C GLN A 49 21.74 -1.34 -8.28
N ALA A 50 20.62 -0.77 -8.75
CA ALA A 50 20.33 0.63 -8.54
C ALA A 50 20.03 0.88 -7.05
N ASN A 51 20.61 1.95 -6.49
CA ASN A 51 20.36 2.30 -5.10
C ASN A 51 18.92 2.81 -4.93
N GLY A 52 18.35 2.64 -3.73
CA GLY A 52 16.98 3.05 -3.44
C GLY A 52 16.73 4.54 -3.68
N GLY A 53 17.72 5.41 -3.47
CA GLY A 53 17.57 6.84 -3.73
C GLY A 53 17.33 7.16 -5.21
N LEU A 54 18.03 6.49 -6.12
CA LEU A 54 17.76 6.63 -7.56
C LEU A 54 16.38 6.09 -7.93
N ILE A 55 15.99 4.93 -7.39
CA ILE A 55 14.69 4.27 -7.65
C ILE A 55 13.52 5.16 -7.23
N GLU A 56 13.55 5.70 -6.01
CA GLU A 56 12.52 6.64 -5.52
C GLU A 56 12.59 7.98 -6.25
N GLY A 57 13.79 8.44 -6.59
CA GLY A 57 14.02 9.69 -7.30
C GLY A 57 13.48 9.69 -8.75
N ILE A 58 13.55 8.57 -9.46
CA ILE A 58 12.94 8.41 -10.80
C ILE A 58 11.42 8.50 -10.70
N ALA A 59 10.82 7.86 -9.69
CA ALA A 59 9.37 7.92 -9.46
C ALA A 59 8.90 9.34 -9.14
N ASP A 60 9.62 10.06 -8.26
CA ASP A 60 9.32 11.46 -7.96
C ASP A 60 9.66 12.42 -9.10
N TYR A 61 10.62 12.09 -9.96
CA TYR A 61 10.86 12.84 -11.19
C TYR A 61 9.63 12.79 -12.12
N VAL A 62 9.02 11.62 -12.31
CA VAL A 62 7.80 11.49 -13.13
C VAL A 62 6.65 12.30 -12.52
N ARG A 63 6.46 12.21 -11.20
CA ARG A 63 5.48 13.03 -10.46
C ARG A 63 5.73 14.54 -10.67
N LEU A 64 6.99 14.97 -10.62
CA LEU A 64 7.39 16.35 -10.89
C LEU A 64 7.04 16.79 -12.31
N LYS A 65 7.42 16.01 -13.33
CA LYS A 65 7.16 16.35 -14.74
C LYS A 65 5.68 16.35 -15.10
N ALA A 66 4.88 15.55 -14.39
CA ALA A 66 3.43 15.55 -14.52
C ALA A 66 2.75 16.78 -13.87
N GLY A 67 3.50 17.62 -13.15
CA GLY A 67 2.99 18.85 -12.53
C GLY A 67 2.37 18.62 -11.14
N TYR A 68 2.65 17.50 -10.49
CA TYR A 68 2.07 17.11 -9.19
C TYR A 68 3.07 17.13 -8.04
N ALA A 69 4.13 17.95 -8.14
CA ALA A 69 5.05 18.18 -7.04
C ALA A 69 4.35 18.96 -5.90
N PRO A 70 4.25 18.40 -4.68
CA PRO A 70 3.73 19.10 -3.50
C PRO A 70 4.51 20.37 -3.18
N GLY A 71 3.81 21.35 -2.60
CA GLY A 71 4.42 22.63 -2.21
C GLY A 71 5.48 22.54 -1.09
N HIS A 72 5.56 21.40 -0.38
CA HIS A 72 6.57 21.16 0.66
C HIS A 72 7.86 20.52 0.13
N TRP A 73 7.92 20.16 -1.15
CA TRP A 73 9.12 19.58 -1.75
C TRP A 73 10.28 20.57 -1.74
N VAL A 74 11.48 20.02 -1.66
CA VAL A 74 12.71 20.79 -1.73
C VAL A 74 12.81 21.62 -3.01
N GLN A 75 13.46 22.77 -2.89
CA GLN A 75 13.79 23.64 -4.01
C GLN A 75 15.03 23.13 -4.77
N PRO A 76 15.19 23.47 -6.05
CA PRO A 76 16.42 23.14 -6.78
C PRO A 76 17.68 23.59 -6.02
N GLY A 77 18.67 22.71 -5.92
CA GLY A 77 19.92 22.94 -5.22
C GLY A 77 19.91 22.52 -3.74
N GLN A 78 18.76 22.17 -3.16
CA GLN A 78 18.69 21.61 -1.80
C GLN A 78 19.03 20.11 -1.79
N GLY A 79 19.40 19.60 -0.61
CA GLY A 79 19.87 18.22 -0.41
C GLY A 79 21.39 18.09 -0.36
N ASP A 80 21.83 16.95 0.18
CA ASP A 80 23.23 16.69 0.53
C ASP A 80 23.94 15.83 -0.53
N ARG A 81 23.21 14.95 -1.20
CA ARG A 81 23.74 14.03 -2.23
C ARG A 81 22.72 13.75 -3.34
N TRP A 82 23.23 13.37 -4.51
CA TRP A 82 22.42 13.16 -5.71
C TRP A 82 21.46 11.96 -5.60
N ASP A 83 21.82 10.94 -4.81
CA ASP A 83 21.08 9.70 -4.56
C ASP A 83 20.37 9.70 -3.20
N GLN A 84 19.97 10.88 -2.71
CA GLN A 84 19.28 11.01 -1.42
C GLN A 84 17.87 10.38 -1.45
N GLY A 85 17.27 10.24 -2.63
CA GLY A 85 15.91 9.75 -2.80
C GLY A 85 14.90 10.87 -3.00
N TYR A 86 13.70 10.44 -3.37
CA TYR A 86 12.49 11.27 -3.40
C TYR A 86 12.69 12.60 -4.17
N ASP A 87 12.22 13.70 -3.59
CA ASP A 87 12.20 15.02 -4.17
C ASP A 87 13.61 15.59 -4.46
N VAL A 88 14.60 15.33 -3.60
CA VAL A 88 15.99 15.77 -3.82
C VAL A 88 16.54 15.17 -5.12
N THR A 89 16.48 13.84 -5.25
CA THR A 89 16.98 13.17 -6.45
C THR A 89 16.14 13.53 -7.69
N ALA A 90 14.82 13.67 -7.55
CA ALA A 90 13.94 14.12 -8.64
C ALA A 90 14.34 15.49 -9.22
N ARG A 91 14.69 16.46 -8.35
CA ARG A 91 15.15 17.79 -8.79
C ARG A 91 16.49 17.74 -9.50
N PHE A 92 17.39 16.84 -9.10
CA PHE A 92 18.64 16.61 -9.79
C PHE A 92 18.44 15.96 -11.16
N LEU A 93 17.56 14.95 -11.24
CA LEU A 93 17.22 14.30 -12.51
C LEU A 93 16.55 15.26 -13.49
N ASP A 94 15.74 16.21 -13.02
CA ASP A 94 15.17 17.28 -13.86
C ASP A 94 16.24 18.25 -14.39
N TYR A 95 17.29 18.53 -13.60
CA TYR A 95 18.45 19.23 -14.12
C TYR A 95 19.18 18.43 -15.20
N CYS A 96 19.43 17.13 -14.98
CA CYS A 96 20.05 16.26 -15.98
C CYS A 96 19.24 16.18 -17.27
N ASP A 97 17.91 16.08 -17.18
CA ASP A 97 17.00 16.12 -18.34
C ASP A 97 17.02 17.47 -19.06
N SER A 98 17.24 18.57 -18.33
CA SER A 98 17.42 19.90 -18.94
C SER A 98 18.72 20.03 -19.76
N LEU A 99 19.75 19.24 -19.43
CA LEU A 99 20.98 19.18 -20.21
C LEU A 99 20.82 18.33 -21.47
N LYS A 100 20.00 17.28 -21.40
CA LYS A 100 19.66 16.41 -22.53
C LYS A 100 18.25 15.85 -22.36
N GLN A 101 17.31 16.36 -23.16
CA GLN A 101 15.92 15.94 -23.11
C GLN A 101 15.79 14.42 -23.27
N GLY A 102 15.00 13.78 -22.40
CA GLY A 102 14.84 12.33 -22.37
C GLY A 102 16.00 11.61 -21.70
N PHE A 103 16.79 12.30 -20.87
CA PHE A 103 17.85 11.71 -20.07
C PHE A 103 17.31 10.57 -19.20
N VAL A 104 16.24 10.82 -18.44
CA VAL A 104 15.68 9.81 -17.51
C VAL A 104 15.14 8.59 -18.25
N ALA A 105 14.56 8.79 -19.45
CA ALA A 105 14.12 7.68 -20.29
C ALA A 105 15.30 6.82 -20.80
N GLN A 106 16.40 7.47 -21.21
CA GLN A 106 17.63 6.77 -21.60
C GLN A 106 18.29 6.04 -20.43
N LEU A 107 18.28 6.64 -19.24
CA LEU A 107 18.78 6.04 -18.01
C LEU A 107 17.97 4.77 -17.67
N ASN A 108 16.64 4.87 -17.64
CA ASN A 108 15.75 3.74 -17.40
C ASN A 108 15.97 2.61 -18.42
N ALA A 109 16.10 2.95 -19.71
CA ALA A 109 16.37 1.95 -20.75
C ALA A 109 17.69 1.20 -20.53
N LYS A 110 18.74 1.89 -20.05
CA LYS A 110 20.02 1.26 -19.70
C LYS A 110 19.94 0.40 -18.44
N MET A 111 19.04 0.72 -17.51
CA MET A 111 18.84 -0.04 -16.27
C MET A 111 18.23 -1.43 -16.47
N LYS A 112 17.82 -1.78 -17.68
CA LYS A 112 17.19 -3.07 -17.98
C LYS A 112 18.04 -4.29 -17.57
N ASP A 113 19.35 -4.22 -17.82
CA ASP A 113 20.25 -5.37 -17.68
C ASP A 113 21.33 -5.16 -16.60
N GLY A 114 21.17 -4.15 -15.73
CA GLY A 114 22.13 -3.80 -14.69
C GLY A 114 22.18 -2.29 -14.43
N TYR A 115 22.90 -1.85 -13.41
CA TYR A 115 23.10 -0.43 -13.13
C TYR A 115 24.55 -0.08 -12.78
N SER A 116 25.01 1.05 -13.31
CA SER A 116 26.26 1.70 -12.93
C SER A 116 26.12 3.21 -13.06
N ASP A 117 26.71 3.97 -12.12
CA ASP A 117 26.76 5.44 -12.14
C ASP A 117 27.44 5.98 -13.42
N ASP A 118 28.25 5.17 -14.10
CA ASP A 118 28.87 5.49 -15.38
C ASP A 118 27.84 5.76 -16.49
N PHE A 119 26.59 5.32 -16.33
CA PHE A 119 25.51 5.64 -17.27
C PHE A 119 25.29 7.16 -17.40
N PHE A 120 25.52 7.94 -16.35
CA PHE A 120 25.48 9.40 -16.41
C PHE A 120 26.54 9.94 -17.38
N ALA A 121 27.78 9.46 -17.27
CA ALA A 121 28.87 9.84 -18.17
C ALA A 121 28.61 9.39 -19.61
N GLN A 122 28.07 8.19 -19.81
CA GLN A 122 27.72 7.69 -21.15
C GLN A 122 26.62 8.53 -21.82
N ILE A 123 25.66 9.05 -21.06
CA ILE A 123 24.53 9.80 -21.63
C ILE A 123 24.85 11.29 -21.78
N LEU A 124 25.49 11.90 -20.78
CA LEU A 124 25.70 13.35 -20.66
C LEU A 124 27.17 13.80 -20.83
N GLY A 125 28.11 12.86 -20.91
CA GLY A 125 29.53 13.16 -21.08
C GLY A 125 30.26 13.59 -19.79
N LYS A 126 29.61 13.51 -18.63
CA LYS A 126 30.17 13.83 -17.30
C LYS A 126 29.73 12.80 -16.27
N ASP A 127 30.61 12.48 -15.32
CA ASP A 127 30.23 11.58 -14.23
C ASP A 127 29.20 12.23 -13.29
N VAL A 128 28.50 11.40 -12.50
CA VAL A 128 27.39 11.85 -11.65
C VAL A 128 27.83 12.86 -10.58
N GLN A 129 29.08 12.79 -10.11
CA GLN A 129 29.61 13.72 -9.10
C GLN A 129 29.90 15.09 -9.69
N GLN A 130 30.47 15.14 -10.90
CA GLN A 130 30.63 16.39 -11.65
C GLN A 130 29.28 17.03 -11.95
N LEU A 131 28.30 16.24 -12.40
CA LEU A 131 26.94 16.74 -12.65
C LEU A 131 26.28 17.28 -11.39
N TRP A 132 26.45 16.61 -10.25
CA TRP A 132 25.94 17.08 -8.96
C TRP A 132 26.60 18.40 -8.53
N GLN A 133 27.91 18.54 -8.71
CA GLN A 133 28.61 19.80 -8.45
C GLN A 133 28.12 20.94 -9.34
N ASP A 134 27.96 20.68 -10.64
CA ASP A 134 27.40 21.64 -11.60
C ASP A 134 25.97 22.06 -11.20
N TYR A 135 25.15 21.08 -10.77
CA TYR A 135 23.80 21.32 -10.26
C TYR A 135 23.79 22.26 -9.05
N LYS A 136 24.64 21.99 -8.06
CA LYS A 136 24.79 22.83 -6.86
C LYS A 136 25.32 24.23 -7.19
N ALA A 137 26.22 24.34 -8.16
CA ALA A 137 26.73 25.63 -8.63
C ALA A 137 25.66 26.44 -9.39
N LYS A 138 24.80 25.78 -10.16
CA LYS A 138 23.68 26.41 -10.88
C LYS A 138 22.59 26.92 -9.93
N TYR A 139 22.33 26.20 -8.85
CA TYR A 139 21.31 26.53 -7.85
C TYR A 139 21.95 26.75 -6.47
N PRO A 140 22.69 27.86 -6.28
CA PRO A 140 23.32 28.15 -5.00
C PRO A 140 22.24 28.39 -3.94
N HIS A 141 22.28 27.62 -2.86
CA HIS A 141 21.35 27.80 -1.74
C HIS A 141 21.82 28.94 -0.84
N LEU A 142 20.88 29.72 -0.27
CA LEU A 142 21.19 30.87 0.60
C LEU A 142 22.05 30.50 1.83
N LEU A 143 22.02 29.24 2.27
CA LEU A 143 22.83 28.74 3.38
C LEU A 143 24.32 28.51 3.00
N ASP A 144 24.64 28.35 1.71
CA ASP A 144 26.03 28.18 1.24
C ASP A 144 26.75 29.52 1.02
N LEU A 145 26.01 30.63 0.92
CA LEU A 145 26.58 31.97 0.72
C LEU A 145 27.20 32.54 2.01
N GLU A 146 26.66 32.22 3.19
CA GLU A 146 27.27 32.60 4.47
C GLU A 146 28.61 31.87 4.70
N GLY A 147 28.71 30.60 4.27
CA GLY A 147 29.95 29.82 4.34
C GLY A 147 31.01 30.19 3.28
N GLN A 148 30.62 30.83 2.17
CA GLN A 148 31.56 31.32 1.16
C GLN A 148 32.09 32.74 1.46
N GLN A 149 31.32 33.60 2.13
CA GLN A 149 31.84 34.89 2.61
C GLN A 149 32.96 34.72 3.67
N ASP A 150 32.88 33.70 4.52
CA ASP A 150 33.90 33.45 5.56
C ASP A 150 35.18 32.79 5.00
N ARG A 151 35.09 32.03 3.91
CA ARG A 151 36.27 31.50 3.20
C ARG A 151 37.00 32.56 2.37
N SER A 152 36.26 33.52 1.81
CA SER A 152 36.83 34.71 1.15
C SER A 152 37.57 35.62 2.14
N TYR A 153 37.05 35.79 3.36
CA TYR A 153 37.71 36.55 4.42
C TYR A 153 38.98 35.87 4.97
N ASN A 154 39.00 34.54 5.01
CA ASN A 154 40.17 33.78 5.50
C ASN A 154 41.27 33.56 4.44
N SER A 155 40.93 33.51 3.14
CA SER A 155 41.96 33.48 2.08
C SER A 155 42.67 34.84 1.95
N ALA A 156 41.95 35.95 2.12
CA ALA A 156 42.55 37.29 2.13
C ALA A 156 43.52 37.52 3.31
N LYS A 157 43.36 36.82 4.43
CA LYS A 157 44.28 36.89 5.58
C LYS A 157 45.55 36.04 5.41
N LEU A 158 45.51 34.99 4.60
CA LEU A 158 46.67 34.11 4.39
C LEU A 158 47.69 34.74 3.41
N ASP A 159 47.23 35.59 2.50
CA ASP A 159 48.10 36.25 1.50
C ASP A 159 48.74 37.58 1.98
N LEU A 160 48.32 38.13 3.12
CA LEU A 160 48.88 39.38 3.68
C LEU A 160 50.09 39.18 4.61
N ALA A 161 50.54 37.94 4.85
CA ALA A 161 51.64 37.64 5.78
C ALA A 161 53.05 37.62 5.14
N LYS A 162 53.23 38.03 3.88
CA LYS A 162 54.55 38.17 3.23
C LYS A 162 54.68 39.55 2.59
N GLY A 163 55.42 40.45 3.25
CA GLY A 163 55.63 41.85 2.83
C GLY A 163 56.40 42.03 1.51
N PRO A 164 56.60 43.29 1.03
CA PRO A 164 57.25 44.35 1.82
C PRO A 164 56.61 45.76 1.79
N ARG A 165 56.85 46.47 2.90
CA ARG A 165 57.01 47.92 3.16
C ARG A 165 56.16 48.97 2.41
N LEU A 166 55.44 49.73 3.25
CA LEU A 166 55.20 51.18 3.27
C LEU A 166 54.59 51.86 2.03
N ASN A 167 53.36 52.38 2.18
CA ASN A 167 53.16 53.83 2.19
C ASN A 167 51.87 54.23 2.94
N SER A 168 51.92 55.40 3.57
CA SER A 168 50.84 56.00 4.35
C SER A 168 49.62 56.31 3.49
N GLN A 169 48.41 56.25 4.07
CA GLN A 169 47.44 57.35 4.21
C GLN A 169 46.02 56.78 4.43
N TYR A 170 45.26 57.40 5.33
CA TYR A 170 43.85 57.15 5.72
C TYR A 170 43.60 56.20 6.90
N GLN A 171 43.84 56.77 8.09
CA GLN A 171 43.03 56.55 9.29
C GLN A 171 41.73 57.36 9.26
N SER A 172 40.80 57.02 10.16
CA SER A 172 39.54 57.69 10.55
C SER A 172 38.30 57.14 9.80
N ASN A 173 37.23 56.61 10.42
CA ASN A 173 36.72 56.71 11.79
C ASN A 173 35.92 55.44 12.14
N SER A 174 36.24 54.79 13.25
CA SER A 174 35.33 53.92 13.98
C SER A 174 35.45 54.25 15.47
N LYS A 175 34.29 54.32 16.15
CA LYS A 175 34.01 54.55 17.58
C LYS A 175 33.48 55.94 17.97
N ARG A 176 32.15 56.02 18.06
CA ARG A 176 31.29 56.78 19.01
C ARG A 176 29.86 56.59 18.48
N LEU A 177 28.84 56.13 19.20
CA LEU A 177 28.51 56.14 20.62
C LEU A 177 27.53 54.99 20.93
N GLU A 178 27.73 54.32 22.06
CA GLU A 178 26.65 53.73 22.85
C GLU A 178 26.28 54.73 23.97
N HIS A 179 24.98 54.76 24.34
CA HIS A 179 24.37 55.01 25.66
C HIS A 179 23.18 56.00 25.71
N GLU A 180 22.03 55.43 26.15
CA GLU A 180 21.00 55.92 27.08
C GLU A 180 20.26 57.27 26.85
N VAL A 181 18.91 57.20 26.81
CA VAL A 181 18.01 57.97 27.70
C VAL A 181 16.71 57.17 27.97
N LYS A 182 16.26 57.29 29.22
CA LYS A 182 15.15 56.65 29.96
C LYS A 182 13.76 57.34 29.82
N GLN A 183 12.72 56.51 30.02
CA GLN A 183 11.51 56.64 30.89
C GLN A 183 10.43 57.75 30.75
N ASP A 184 9.24 57.35 31.27
CA ASP A 184 8.01 58.06 31.71
C ASP A 184 6.89 58.27 30.64
N GLU A 185 5.58 58.04 30.86
CA GLU A 185 4.65 58.03 32.03
C GLU A 185 3.36 57.22 31.66
N VAL A 186 2.83 56.26 32.43
CA VAL A 186 1.73 56.29 33.44
C VAL A 186 0.46 57.13 33.15
N SER A 187 -0.72 56.48 32.96
CA SER A 187 -1.94 56.81 33.73
C SER A 187 -3.17 55.88 33.55
N ARG A 188 -3.61 55.35 34.71
CA ARG A 188 -5.00 55.25 35.28
C ARG A 188 -6.13 54.65 34.42
N CYS A 189 -6.93 53.69 34.90
CA CYS A 189 -7.78 53.81 36.10
C CYS A 189 -7.96 52.49 36.90
N ARG A 190 -7.99 52.62 38.23
CA ARG A 190 -8.50 51.65 39.22
C ARG A 190 -9.84 52.16 39.77
N GLY A 191 -10.75 51.25 40.13
CA GLY A 191 -11.89 51.49 41.03
C GLY A 191 -12.15 50.26 41.92
N ARG A 192 -12.30 50.48 43.24
CA ARG A 192 -12.32 49.51 44.36
C ARG A 192 -13.76 49.04 44.74
N PHE A 193 -13.87 47.75 45.16
CA PHE A 193 -14.50 47.10 46.37
C PHE A 193 -15.62 47.80 47.23
N PRO A 194 -16.37 47.14 48.18
CA PRO A 194 -16.61 45.70 48.54
C PRO A 194 -18.05 45.28 49.08
N PHE A 195 -18.19 43.99 49.47
CA PHE A 195 -19.09 43.31 50.46
C PHE A 195 -20.52 42.78 50.11
N GLY A 196 -20.75 41.49 50.43
CA GLY A 196 -21.98 40.96 51.09
C GLY A 196 -22.70 39.76 50.42
N PRO A 197 -23.10 38.69 51.16
CA PRO A 197 -23.51 37.39 50.58
C PRO A 197 -25.04 37.19 50.44
N GLY A 198 -25.49 36.37 49.49
CA GLY A 198 -26.91 36.00 49.37
C GLY A 198 -27.27 35.01 48.26
N ARG A 199 -27.56 33.77 48.69
CA ARG A 199 -28.36 32.66 48.14
C ARG A 199 -28.97 32.70 46.71
N ASP A 200 -28.75 31.57 46.04
CA ASP A 200 -29.69 30.68 45.32
C ASP A 200 -30.50 31.21 44.12
N GLY A 201 -30.46 30.48 43.00
CA GLY A 201 -31.28 30.78 41.83
C GLY A 201 -30.68 30.39 40.48
N ARG A 202 -30.78 29.09 40.15
CA ARG A 202 -30.78 28.46 38.82
C ARG A 202 -30.67 29.41 37.60
N ARG A 203 -29.67 29.17 36.75
CA ARG A 203 -29.80 29.19 35.28
C ARG A 203 -28.64 28.43 34.64
N ARG A 204 -28.98 27.36 33.93
CA ARG A 204 -28.07 26.52 33.14
C ARG A 204 -27.61 27.31 31.92
N HIS A 205 -26.30 27.52 31.78
CA HIS A 205 -25.68 27.75 30.49
C HIS A 205 -24.37 26.98 30.37
N VAL A 206 -24.43 26.01 29.46
CA VAL A 206 -23.41 25.27 28.74
C VAL A 206 -22.00 25.87 28.86
N ARG A 207 -21.11 25.19 29.59
CA ARG A 207 -19.66 25.26 29.34
C ARG A 207 -19.26 24.06 28.50
N ARG A 208 -18.72 24.32 27.32
CA ARG A 208 -17.90 23.39 26.55
C ARG A 208 -16.78 22.87 27.46
N HIS A 209 -16.85 21.61 27.83
CA HIS A 209 -15.67 20.83 28.15
C HIS A 209 -15.32 20.06 26.88
N GLU A 210 -14.22 20.45 26.24
CA GLU A 210 -13.52 19.63 25.27
C GLU A 210 -12.94 18.42 26.01
N HIS A 211 -13.79 17.41 26.18
CA HIS A 211 -13.32 16.06 26.40
C HIS A 211 -12.98 15.50 25.03
N GLY A 212 -11.68 15.35 24.79
CA GLY A 212 -11.15 14.61 23.66
C GLY A 212 -11.88 13.28 23.55
N VAL A 213 -12.58 13.09 22.44
CA VAL A 213 -13.07 11.79 22.03
C VAL A 213 -11.83 10.97 21.72
N GLN A 214 -11.34 10.23 22.71
CA GLN A 214 -10.59 9.03 22.43
C GLN A 214 -11.51 8.15 21.59
N HIS A 215 -11.36 8.21 20.27
CA HIS A 215 -11.85 7.18 19.40
C HIS A 215 -11.14 5.89 19.81
N ARG A 216 -11.76 5.14 20.73
CA ARG A 216 -11.45 3.73 20.93
C ARG A 216 -11.57 3.08 19.55
N ARG A 217 -10.42 2.65 19.01
CA ARG A 217 -10.35 1.81 17.82
C ARG A 217 -11.33 0.65 18.00
N ARG A 218 -12.13 0.35 16.98
CA ARG A 218 -13.01 -0.83 17.04
C ARG A 218 -12.11 -2.08 17.05
N PRO A 219 -12.40 -3.12 17.87
CA PRO A 219 -11.58 -4.34 17.93
C PRO A 219 -11.32 -5.01 16.58
N ALA A 220 -12.22 -4.83 15.59
CA ALA A 220 -12.08 -5.37 14.24
C ALA A 220 -10.87 -4.82 13.46
N ASP A 221 -10.54 -3.53 13.61
CA ASP A 221 -9.43 -2.89 12.87
C ASP A 221 -8.05 -3.41 13.29
N GLN A 222 -7.92 -3.99 14.49
CA GLN A 222 -6.70 -4.63 14.96
C GLN A 222 -6.59 -6.12 14.57
N ALA A 223 -7.70 -6.80 14.27
CA ALA A 223 -7.72 -8.25 14.05
C ALA A 223 -7.69 -8.66 12.56
N VAL A 224 -8.27 -7.85 11.66
CA VAL A 224 -8.48 -8.17 10.24
C VAL A 224 -8.11 -7.02 9.29
N GLY A 225 -7.02 -6.30 9.57
CA GLY A 225 -6.53 -5.19 8.74
C GLY A 225 -5.86 -5.62 7.42
N LEU A 226 -5.45 -4.65 6.60
CA LEU A 226 -4.90 -4.88 5.24
C LEU A 226 -3.75 -5.91 5.18
N SER A 227 -2.78 -5.83 6.10
CA SER A 227 -1.64 -6.77 6.13
C SER A 227 -2.10 -8.20 6.40
N TYR A 228 -3.07 -8.35 7.30
CA TYR A 228 -3.68 -9.65 7.59
C TYR A 228 -4.41 -10.21 6.38
N ALA A 229 -5.26 -9.40 5.75
CA ALA A 229 -6.01 -9.80 4.57
C ALA A 229 -5.09 -10.22 3.41
N LYS A 230 -4.02 -9.46 3.14
CA LYS A 230 -2.99 -9.84 2.14
C LYS A 230 -2.37 -11.19 2.46
N GLN A 231 -2.01 -11.44 3.73
CA GLN A 231 -1.46 -12.73 4.14
C GLN A 231 -2.47 -13.86 3.96
N VAL A 232 -3.74 -13.65 4.32
CA VAL A 232 -4.80 -14.65 4.17
C VAL A 232 -5.02 -14.99 2.70
N LEU A 233 -5.15 -14.01 1.80
CA LEU A 233 -5.35 -14.25 0.36
C LEU A 233 -4.18 -15.00 -0.27
N SER A 234 -2.94 -14.67 0.14
CA SER A 234 -1.74 -15.37 -0.33
C SER A 234 -1.70 -16.83 0.16
N LYS A 235 -2.02 -17.07 1.45
CA LYS A 235 -2.11 -18.41 2.02
C LYS A 235 -3.24 -19.22 1.42
N ALA A 236 -4.41 -18.62 1.24
CA ALA A 236 -5.57 -19.22 0.60
C ALA A 236 -5.25 -19.62 -0.84
N SER A 237 -4.69 -18.71 -1.65
CA SER A 237 -4.30 -19.01 -3.04
C SER A 237 -3.32 -20.18 -3.10
N THR A 238 -2.28 -20.17 -2.26
CA THR A 238 -1.31 -21.27 -2.19
C THR A 238 -1.97 -22.60 -1.80
N PHE A 239 -2.86 -22.57 -0.80
CA PHE A 239 -3.62 -23.74 -0.37
C PHE A 239 -4.52 -24.29 -1.47
N ILE A 240 -5.20 -23.40 -2.21
CA ILE A 240 -6.08 -23.76 -3.32
C ILE A 240 -5.29 -24.36 -4.48
N TRP A 241 -4.15 -23.77 -4.86
CA TRP A 241 -3.29 -24.34 -5.89
C TRP A 241 -2.81 -25.75 -5.52
N ASN A 242 -2.46 -25.99 -4.26
CA ASN A 242 -2.11 -27.33 -3.80
C ASN A 242 -3.31 -28.27 -3.81
N THR A 243 -4.47 -27.81 -3.36
CA THR A 243 -5.72 -28.59 -3.30
C THR A 243 -6.20 -29.00 -4.69
N PHE A 244 -6.03 -28.13 -5.68
CA PHE A 244 -6.39 -28.40 -7.08
C PHE A 244 -5.26 -29.03 -7.90
N ASN A 245 -4.11 -29.33 -7.28
CA ASN A 245 -2.92 -29.85 -7.96
C ASN A 245 -2.48 -28.96 -9.15
N GLN A 246 -2.43 -27.65 -8.92
CA GLN A 246 -1.99 -26.60 -9.86
C GLN A 246 -0.72 -25.87 -9.35
N PRO A 247 0.37 -26.59 -9.02
CA PRO A 247 1.55 -25.96 -8.42
C PRO A 247 2.29 -25.04 -9.39
N SER A 248 2.18 -25.24 -10.71
CA SER A 248 2.81 -24.40 -11.73
C SER A 248 1.86 -23.30 -12.24
N VAL A 249 2.42 -22.20 -12.73
CA VAL A 249 1.62 -21.09 -13.30
C VAL A 249 0.82 -21.54 -14.54
N ALA A 250 1.35 -22.47 -15.33
CA ALA A 250 0.72 -22.96 -16.55
C ALA A 250 -0.57 -23.77 -16.28
N ASP A 251 -0.70 -24.35 -15.09
CA ASP A 251 -1.86 -25.16 -14.70
C ASP A 251 -3.01 -24.33 -14.10
N ARG A 252 -2.74 -23.06 -13.76
CA ARG A 252 -3.68 -22.17 -13.08
C ARG A 252 -4.56 -21.42 -14.08
N LYS A 253 -5.68 -20.88 -13.59
CA LYS A 253 -6.41 -19.82 -14.30
C LYS A 253 -5.45 -18.63 -14.56
N PRO A 254 -5.54 -17.96 -15.73
CA PRO A 254 -4.68 -16.82 -16.08
C PRO A 254 -5.14 -15.57 -15.31
N VAL A 255 -4.89 -15.55 -14.01
CA VAL A 255 -5.22 -14.45 -13.10
C VAL A 255 -3.92 -13.95 -12.47
N ASP A 256 -3.58 -12.69 -12.74
CA ASP A 256 -2.34 -12.08 -12.26
C ASP A 256 -2.46 -11.48 -10.85
N THR A 257 -3.69 -11.17 -10.42
CA THR A 257 -3.93 -10.48 -9.15
C THR A 257 -5.29 -10.88 -8.58
N VAL A 258 -5.34 -11.11 -7.26
CA VAL A 258 -6.59 -11.22 -6.50
C VAL A 258 -6.82 -9.91 -5.76
N THR A 259 -7.95 -9.26 -6.02
CA THR A 259 -8.32 -7.99 -5.38
C THR A 259 -9.31 -8.28 -4.26
N LEU A 260 -9.16 -7.60 -3.13
CA LEU A 260 -10.12 -7.61 -2.04
C LEU A 260 -10.56 -6.19 -1.73
N ASP A 261 -11.85 -5.93 -1.92
CA ASP A 261 -12.52 -4.70 -1.56
C ASP A 261 -13.37 -4.91 -0.31
N VAL A 262 -13.16 -4.08 0.70
CA VAL A 262 -14.03 -4.07 1.89
C VAL A 262 -15.03 -2.94 1.72
N LYS A 263 -16.31 -3.28 1.54
CA LYS A 263 -17.35 -2.27 1.25
C LYS A 263 -18.65 -2.58 1.98
N ASP A 264 -19.47 -1.55 2.15
CA ASP A 264 -20.78 -1.71 2.78
C ASP A 264 -21.80 -2.25 1.77
N PHE A 265 -22.29 -3.47 2.04
CA PHE A 265 -23.45 -4.04 1.35
C PHE A 265 -24.17 -5.06 2.25
N PRO A 266 -25.51 -5.18 2.13
CA PRO A 266 -26.29 -6.11 2.93
C PRO A 266 -26.35 -7.51 2.32
N GLY A 267 -26.77 -8.49 3.13
CA GLY A 267 -27.14 -9.83 2.65
C GLY A 267 -26.03 -10.87 2.87
N ALA A 268 -25.01 -10.86 2.01
CA ALA A 268 -23.93 -11.85 2.04
C ALA A 268 -22.72 -11.38 2.86
N ALA A 269 -21.93 -12.34 3.36
CA ALA A 269 -20.66 -12.05 4.03
C ALA A 269 -19.62 -11.51 3.05
N ALA A 270 -19.56 -12.11 1.87
CA ALA A 270 -18.72 -11.69 0.76
C ALA A 270 -19.35 -12.15 -0.57
N GLN A 271 -18.78 -11.68 -1.68
CA GLN A 271 -19.10 -12.13 -3.03
C GLN A 271 -17.86 -12.00 -3.92
N THR A 272 -17.73 -12.87 -4.93
CA THR A 272 -16.62 -12.84 -5.89
C THR A 272 -17.11 -12.59 -7.31
N SER A 273 -16.42 -11.71 -8.03
CA SER A 273 -16.63 -11.47 -9.46
C SER A 273 -15.29 -11.44 -10.19
N GLY A 274 -15.06 -12.46 -11.03
CA GLY A 274 -13.76 -12.65 -11.69
C GLY A 274 -12.65 -12.85 -10.65
N ASN A 275 -11.75 -11.87 -10.57
CA ASN A 275 -10.63 -11.85 -9.62
C ASN A 275 -10.79 -10.82 -8.49
N VAL A 276 -11.99 -10.25 -8.33
CA VAL A 276 -12.32 -9.28 -7.29
C VAL A 276 -13.23 -9.93 -6.26
N ILE A 277 -12.84 -9.84 -5.00
CA ILE A 277 -13.59 -10.29 -3.84
C ILE A 277 -14.11 -9.05 -3.11
N ASP A 278 -15.41 -8.98 -2.89
CA ASP A 278 -16.03 -7.96 -2.06
C ASP A 278 -16.36 -8.55 -0.68
N LEU A 279 -15.77 -8.03 0.39
CA LEU A 279 -16.09 -8.40 1.77
C LEU A 279 -17.02 -7.35 2.38
N SER A 280 -18.14 -7.79 2.97
CA SER A 280 -19.12 -6.89 3.57
C SER A 280 -18.61 -6.33 4.89
N ALA A 281 -18.39 -5.02 4.93
CA ALA A 281 -18.05 -4.30 6.15
C ALA A 281 -19.19 -4.38 7.21
N GLN A 282 -20.45 -4.46 6.76
CA GLN A 282 -21.61 -4.65 7.63
C GLN A 282 -21.59 -6.02 8.31
N TYR A 283 -21.30 -7.09 7.54
CA TYR A 283 -21.18 -8.45 8.09
C TYR A 283 -20.04 -8.53 9.11
N VAL A 284 -18.84 -8.05 8.74
CA VAL A 284 -17.67 -8.06 9.63
C VAL A 284 -17.91 -7.25 10.90
N GLY A 285 -18.53 -6.08 10.79
CA GLY A 285 -18.84 -5.22 11.93
C GLY A 285 -19.94 -5.76 12.84
N GLY A 286 -20.84 -6.60 12.31
CA GLY A 286 -21.93 -7.23 13.04
C GLY A 286 -21.62 -8.60 13.62
N TYR A 287 -20.48 -9.21 13.26
CA TYR A 287 -20.14 -10.57 13.68
C TYR A 287 -19.76 -10.62 15.16
N SER A 288 -20.44 -11.47 15.94
CA SER A 288 -20.27 -11.57 17.40
C SER A 288 -19.33 -12.68 17.87
N GLY A 289 -18.84 -13.53 16.96
CA GLY A 289 -17.91 -14.62 17.27
C GLY A 289 -16.43 -14.24 17.08
N ASP A 290 -15.58 -15.24 16.86
CA ASP A 290 -14.19 -15.01 16.43
C ASP A 290 -14.16 -14.50 14.98
N VAL A 291 -14.24 -13.18 14.84
CA VAL A 291 -14.25 -12.48 13.55
C VAL A 291 -13.02 -12.80 12.71
N LYS A 292 -11.87 -13.07 13.33
CA LYS A 292 -10.64 -13.34 12.60
C LYS A 292 -10.73 -14.71 11.93
N THR A 293 -11.14 -15.73 12.66
CA THR A 293 -11.35 -17.08 12.12
C THR A 293 -12.46 -17.09 11.07
N GLU A 294 -13.58 -16.41 11.32
CA GLU A 294 -14.69 -16.32 10.36
C GLU A 294 -14.25 -15.67 9.05
N VAL A 295 -13.69 -14.46 9.11
CA VAL A 295 -13.24 -13.73 7.92
C VAL A 295 -12.19 -14.52 7.17
N THR A 296 -11.31 -15.26 7.87
CA THR A 296 -10.34 -16.14 7.21
C THR A 296 -11.04 -17.25 6.43
N GLY A 297 -12.01 -17.92 7.04
CA GLY A 297 -12.81 -18.95 6.36
C GLY A 297 -13.56 -18.42 5.15
N VAL A 298 -14.22 -17.25 5.30
CA VAL A 298 -14.91 -16.56 4.19
C VAL A 298 -13.92 -16.24 3.06
N LEU A 299 -12.74 -15.69 3.36
CA LEU A 299 -11.75 -15.38 2.33
C LEU A 299 -11.19 -16.64 1.65
N TYR A 300 -11.07 -17.78 2.35
CA TYR A 300 -10.73 -19.05 1.71
C TYR A 300 -11.81 -19.51 0.73
N HIS A 301 -13.08 -19.37 1.11
CA HIS A 301 -14.22 -19.65 0.24
C HIS A 301 -14.17 -18.76 -1.01
N GLU A 302 -14.13 -17.44 -0.84
CA GLU A 302 -14.16 -16.49 -1.96
C GLU A 302 -12.93 -16.60 -2.87
N THR A 303 -11.73 -16.81 -2.30
CA THR A 303 -10.51 -17.01 -3.09
C THR A 303 -10.62 -18.27 -3.94
N THR A 304 -11.41 -19.27 -3.52
CA THR A 304 -11.64 -20.48 -4.33
C THR A 304 -12.38 -20.17 -5.62
N HIS A 305 -13.38 -19.28 -5.59
CA HIS A 305 -14.10 -18.84 -6.78
C HIS A 305 -13.18 -18.22 -7.85
N VAL A 306 -12.11 -17.55 -7.43
CA VAL A 306 -11.11 -16.97 -8.36
C VAL A 306 -10.34 -18.05 -9.12
N TRP A 307 -9.94 -19.12 -8.43
CA TRP A 307 -9.03 -20.14 -8.98
C TRP A 307 -9.73 -21.39 -9.53
N GLN A 308 -10.94 -21.68 -9.09
CA GLN A 308 -11.71 -22.84 -9.57
C GLN A 308 -12.24 -22.61 -10.98
N TRP A 309 -12.34 -23.66 -11.78
CA TRP A 309 -13.04 -23.62 -13.06
C TRP A 309 -14.54 -23.81 -12.84
N ASP A 310 -15.36 -23.07 -13.57
CA ASP A 310 -16.82 -23.08 -13.43
C ASP A 310 -17.54 -23.90 -14.51
N GLY A 311 -16.79 -24.70 -15.29
CA GLY A 311 -17.37 -25.44 -16.39
C GLY A 311 -17.82 -24.57 -17.56
N GLN A 312 -17.22 -23.39 -17.77
CA GLN A 312 -17.75 -22.38 -18.71
C GLN A 312 -19.19 -21.96 -18.36
N GLY A 313 -19.48 -21.88 -17.06
CA GLY A 313 -20.80 -21.56 -16.52
C GLY A 313 -21.82 -22.71 -16.59
N GLN A 314 -21.41 -23.93 -16.99
CA GLN A 314 -22.29 -25.10 -17.08
C GLN A 314 -22.43 -25.85 -15.75
N ALA A 315 -21.45 -25.71 -14.85
CA ALA A 315 -21.56 -26.30 -13.51
C ALA A 315 -22.66 -25.58 -12.73
N ASN A 316 -23.51 -26.35 -12.04
CA ASN A 316 -24.58 -25.76 -11.25
C ASN A 316 -24.00 -25.01 -10.04
N GLY A 317 -24.72 -23.98 -9.57
CA GLY A 317 -24.28 -23.16 -8.45
C GLY A 317 -23.99 -23.96 -7.17
N GLY A 318 -24.74 -25.03 -6.90
CA GLY A 318 -24.51 -25.86 -5.72
C GLY A 318 -23.15 -26.58 -5.73
N LEU A 319 -22.71 -27.08 -6.89
CA LEU A 319 -21.37 -27.62 -7.02
C LEU A 319 -20.29 -26.54 -6.85
N ILE A 320 -20.48 -25.38 -7.47
CA ILE A 320 -19.56 -24.23 -7.42
C ILE A 320 -19.36 -23.72 -5.99
N GLU A 321 -20.45 -23.51 -5.24
CA GLU A 321 -20.40 -23.14 -3.83
C GLU A 321 -19.84 -24.27 -2.95
N GLY A 322 -20.18 -25.52 -3.29
CA GLY A 322 -19.70 -26.70 -2.57
C GLY A 322 -18.20 -26.94 -2.68
N ILE A 323 -17.58 -26.63 -3.82
CA ILE A 323 -16.11 -26.70 -3.98
C ILE A 323 -15.43 -25.61 -3.14
N ALA A 324 -15.98 -24.40 -3.12
CA ALA A 324 -15.48 -23.31 -2.29
C ALA A 324 -15.53 -23.66 -0.79
N ASP A 325 -16.65 -24.24 -0.34
CA ASP A 325 -16.77 -24.71 1.04
C ASP A 325 -15.99 -25.99 1.33
N TYR A 326 -15.73 -26.85 0.34
CA TYR A 326 -14.79 -27.96 0.47
C TYR A 326 -13.39 -27.44 0.78
N VAL A 327 -12.90 -26.41 0.07
CA VAL A 327 -11.61 -25.80 0.37
C VAL A 327 -11.59 -25.21 1.78
N ARG A 328 -12.65 -24.47 2.16
CA ARG A 328 -12.78 -23.92 3.53
C ARG A 328 -12.76 -25.02 4.60
N LEU A 329 -13.42 -26.15 4.33
CA LEU A 329 -13.40 -27.35 5.18
C LEU A 329 -11.99 -27.91 5.33
N LYS A 330 -11.29 -28.18 4.22
CA LYS A 330 -9.94 -28.77 4.24
C LYS A 330 -8.90 -27.84 4.86
N ALA A 331 -9.12 -26.53 4.80
CA ALA A 331 -8.28 -25.55 5.47
C ALA A 331 -8.52 -25.46 6.99
N GLY A 332 -9.52 -26.17 7.53
CA GLY A 332 -9.84 -26.18 8.95
C GLY A 332 -10.70 -25.00 9.41
N TYR A 333 -11.38 -24.30 8.50
CA TYR A 333 -12.21 -23.13 8.79
C TYR A 333 -13.71 -23.38 8.66
N ALA A 334 -14.14 -24.64 8.76
CA ALA A 334 -15.56 -25.00 8.84
C ALA A 334 -16.17 -24.46 10.16
N PRO A 335 -17.17 -23.57 10.10
CA PRO A 335 -17.93 -23.12 11.26
C PRO A 335 -18.61 -24.28 12.01
N GLY A 336 -18.75 -24.13 13.33
CA GLY A 336 -19.37 -25.16 14.17
C GLY A 336 -20.85 -25.44 13.91
N HIS A 337 -21.53 -24.55 13.17
CA HIS A 337 -22.95 -24.72 12.80
C HIS A 337 -23.15 -25.46 11.46
N TRP A 338 -22.07 -25.80 10.75
CA TRP A 338 -22.17 -26.55 9.51
C TRP A 338 -22.78 -27.93 9.73
N VAL A 339 -23.47 -28.41 8.69
CA VAL A 339 -24.06 -29.73 8.67
C VAL A 339 -23.02 -30.82 8.93
N GLN A 340 -23.49 -31.89 9.56
CA GLN A 340 -22.69 -33.10 9.77
C GLN A 340 -22.66 -33.96 8.49
N PRO A 341 -21.64 -34.80 8.31
CA PRO A 341 -21.64 -35.80 7.25
C PRO A 341 -22.96 -36.59 7.22
N GLY A 342 -23.49 -36.82 6.02
CA GLY A 342 -24.76 -37.50 5.79
C GLY A 342 -26.01 -36.61 5.85
N GLN A 343 -25.92 -35.37 6.30
CA GLN A 343 -27.05 -34.43 6.28
C GLN A 343 -27.24 -33.76 4.90
N GLY A 344 -28.40 -33.13 4.69
CA GLY A 344 -28.81 -32.55 3.41
C GLY A 344 -29.57 -33.52 2.50
N ASP A 345 -30.21 -32.96 1.48
CA ASP A 345 -31.22 -33.65 0.66
C ASP A 345 -30.67 -34.04 -0.72
N ARG A 346 -29.70 -33.30 -1.24
CA ARG A 346 -29.10 -33.52 -2.57
C ARG A 346 -27.60 -33.22 -2.60
N TRP A 347 -26.89 -33.88 -3.50
CA TRP A 347 -25.43 -33.76 -3.62
C TRP A 347 -24.97 -32.37 -4.04
N ASP A 348 -25.78 -31.65 -4.83
CA ASP A 348 -25.56 -30.31 -5.37
C ASP A 348 -26.37 -29.25 -4.62
N GLN A 349 -26.61 -29.45 -3.33
CA GLN A 349 -27.37 -28.50 -2.52
C GLN A 349 -26.66 -27.16 -2.33
N GLY A 350 -25.33 -27.15 -2.48
CA GLY A 350 -24.49 -26.00 -2.20
C GLY A 350 -23.78 -26.10 -0.87
N TYR A 351 -22.83 -25.19 -0.70
CA TYR A 351 -22.20 -24.87 0.57
C TYR A 351 -21.69 -26.11 1.33
N ASP A 352 -21.94 -26.16 2.63
CA ASP A 352 -21.48 -27.18 3.56
C ASP A 352 -22.00 -28.59 3.23
N VAL A 353 -23.24 -28.74 2.77
CA VAL A 353 -23.81 -30.04 2.36
C VAL A 353 -22.99 -30.65 1.22
N THR A 354 -22.79 -29.89 0.14
CA THR A 354 -22.01 -30.36 -1.01
C THR A 354 -20.53 -30.53 -0.64
N ALA A 355 -19.97 -29.64 0.18
CA ALA A 355 -18.59 -29.77 0.67
C ALA A 355 -18.34 -31.09 1.41
N ARG A 356 -19.26 -31.53 2.28
CA ARG A 356 -19.17 -32.82 2.98
C ARG A 356 -19.23 -34.01 2.04
N PHE A 357 -20.06 -33.94 1.00
CA PHE A 357 -20.12 -34.96 -0.04
C PHE A 357 -18.82 -35.03 -0.85
N LEU A 358 -18.27 -33.88 -1.24
CA LEU A 358 -17.01 -33.82 -1.97
C LEU A 358 -15.83 -34.36 -1.12
N ASP A 359 -15.84 -34.13 0.19
CA ASP A 359 -14.87 -34.73 1.13
C ASP A 359 -15.00 -36.25 1.23
N TYR A 360 -16.22 -36.78 1.18
CA TYR A 360 -16.43 -38.22 1.02
C TYR A 360 -15.87 -38.73 -0.32
N CYS A 361 -16.15 -38.06 -1.43
CA CYS A 361 -15.61 -38.44 -2.75
C CYS A 361 -14.08 -38.41 -2.78
N ASP A 362 -13.44 -37.41 -2.17
CA ASP A 362 -11.98 -37.34 -2.03
C ASP A 362 -11.43 -38.47 -1.15
N SER A 363 -12.18 -38.92 -0.13
CA SER A 363 -11.80 -40.08 0.68
C SER A 363 -11.82 -41.41 -0.09
N LEU A 364 -12.64 -41.51 -1.15
CA LEU A 364 -12.66 -42.69 -2.03
C LEU A 364 -11.47 -42.67 -3.00
N LYS A 365 -11.05 -41.48 -3.43
CA LYS A 365 -9.89 -41.29 -4.31
C LYS A 365 -9.24 -39.94 -4.02
N GLN A 366 -8.10 -39.97 -3.37
CA GLN A 366 -7.34 -38.77 -3.01
C GLN A 366 -7.10 -37.89 -4.25
N GLY A 367 -7.43 -36.61 -4.15
CA GLY A 367 -7.32 -35.67 -5.27
C GLY A 367 -8.52 -35.72 -6.23
N PHE A 368 -9.66 -36.24 -5.78
CA PHE A 368 -10.91 -36.23 -6.54
C PHE A 368 -11.29 -34.80 -6.95
N VAL A 369 -11.32 -33.88 -5.99
CA VAL A 369 -11.72 -32.48 -6.25
C VAL A 369 -10.74 -31.78 -7.20
N ALA A 370 -9.45 -32.09 -7.11
CA ALA A 370 -8.45 -31.60 -8.06
C ALA A 370 -8.74 -32.06 -9.50
N GLN A 371 -9.03 -33.35 -9.68
CA GLN A 371 -9.37 -33.92 -10.99
C GLN A 371 -10.68 -33.37 -11.53
N LEU A 372 -11.69 -33.20 -10.66
CA LEU A 372 -12.96 -32.59 -11.02
C LEU A 372 -12.76 -31.15 -11.51
N ASN A 373 -12.06 -30.32 -10.73
CA ASN A 373 -11.72 -28.94 -11.10
C ASN A 373 -10.95 -28.87 -12.43
N ALA A 374 -9.97 -29.74 -12.65
CA ALA A 374 -9.23 -29.79 -13.91
C ALA A 374 -10.13 -30.12 -15.12
N LYS A 375 -11.08 -31.05 -14.96
CA LYS A 375 -12.06 -31.38 -16.01
C LYS A 375 -13.02 -30.24 -16.31
N MET A 376 -13.32 -29.39 -15.33
CA MET A 376 -14.20 -28.23 -15.49
C MET A 376 -13.63 -27.08 -16.34
N LYS A 377 -12.38 -27.17 -16.79
CA LYS A 377 -11.72 -26.09 -17.55
C LYS A 377 -12.48 -25.67 -18.82
N ASN A 378 -13.10 -26.63 -19.51
CA ASN A 378 -13.70 -26.42 -20.84
C ASN A 378 -15.19 -26.81 -20.93
N GLY A 379 -15.87 -26.95 -19.80
CA GLY A 379 -17.25 -27.43 -19.76
C GLY A 379 -17.52 -28.27 -18.50
N TYR A 380 -18.78 -28.63 -18.26
CA TYR A 380 -19.16 -29.48 -17.14
C TYR A 380 -20.18 -30.55 -17.53
N SER A 381 -20.02 -31.74 -16.94
CA SER A 381 -20.99 -32.83 -16.98
C SER A 381 -20.88 -33.65 -15.69
N ASP A 382 -22.03 -34.07 -15.14
CA ASP A 382 -22.08 -34.97 -13.97
C ASP A 382 -21.37 -36.32 -14.24
N ASP A 383 -21.18 -36.71 -15.51
CA ASP A 383 -20.42 -37.90 -15.90
C ASP A 383 -18.94 -37.83 -15.45
N PHE A 384 -18.41 -36.64 -15.14
CA PHE A 384 -17.07 -36.52 -14.58
C PHE A 384 -16.89 -37.31 -13.27
N PHE A 385 -17.94 -37.46 -12.47
CA PHE A 385 -17.91 -38.32 -11.28
C PHE A 385 -17.67 -39.78 -11.64
N ALA A 386 -18.37 -40.30 -12.65
CA ALA A 386 -18.20 -41.67 -13.14
C ALA A 386 -16.82 -41.87 -13.77
N GLN A 387 -16.33 -40.91 -14.55
CA GLN A 387 -14.99 -40.97 -15.13
C GLN A 387 -13.88 -41.02 -14.08
N ILE A 388 -14.05 -40.34 -12.93
CA ILE A 388 -13.02 -40.26 -11.89
C ILE A 388 -13.12 -41.43 -10.89
N LEU A 389 -14.33 -41.78 -10.45
CA LEU A 389 -14.61 -42.72 -9.36
C LEU A 389 -15.25 -44.05 -9.80
N GLY A 390 -15.65 -44.17 -11.07
CA GLY A 390 -16.28 -45.38 -11.61
C GLY A 390 -17.76 -45.56 -11.27
N LYS A 391 -18.40 -44.55 -10.65
CA LYS A 391 -19.83 -44.53 -10.32
C LYS A 391 -20.43 -43.17 -10.65
N ASP A 392 -21.68 -43.15 -11.09
CA ASP A 392 -22.39 -41.88 -11.30
C ASP A 392 -22.64 -41.13 -9.98
N VAL A 393 -22.90 -39.82 -10.07
CA VAL A 393 -23.03 -38.96 -8.89
C VAL A 393 -24.22 -39.36 -7.99
N GLN A 394 -25.27 -39.96 -8.54
CA GLN A 394 -26.44 -40.40 -7.76
C GLN A 394 -26.12 -41.65 -6.96
N GLN A 395 -25.40 -42.62 -7.54
CA GLN A 395 -24.88 -43.79 -6.83
C GLN A 395 -23.93 -43.37 -5.71
N LEU A 396 -23.01 -42.44 -5.98
CA LEU A 396 -22.08 -41.92 -4.98
C LEU A 396 -22.82 -41.21 -3.84
N TRP A 397 -23.85 -40.43 -4.15
CA TRP A 397 -24.69 -39.77 -3.15
C TRP A 397 -25.44 -40.78 -2.28
N GLN A 398 -26.01 -41.83 -2.88
CA GLN A 398 -26.65 -42.92 -2.14
C GLN A 398 -25.66 -43.64 -1.21
N ASP A 399 -24.45 -43.95 -1.69
CA ASP A 399 -23.40 -44.57 -0.88
C ASP A 399 -22.99 -43.65 0.29
N TYR A 400 -22.85 -42.34 0.04
CA TYR A 400 -22.58 -41.34 1.07
C TYR A 400 -23.67 -41.31 2.15
N LYS A 401 -24.94 -41.30 1.72
CA LYS A 401 -26.09 -41.34 2.63
C LYS A 401 -26.16 -42.66 3.39
N ALA A 402 -25.84 -43.81 2.77
CA ALA A 402 -25.78 -45.09 3.47
C ALA A 402 -24.63 -45.14 4.51
N LYS A 403 -23.51 -44.46 4.24
CA LYS A 403 -22.35 -44.42 5.14
C LYS A 403 -22.57 -43.55 6.38
N TYR A 404 -23.27 -42.42 6.24
CA TYR A 404 -23.36 -41.40 7.29
C TYR A 404 -24.79 -41.05 7.71
N GLY A 405 -25.79 -41.35 6.88
CA GLY A 405 -27.21 -41.12 7.15
C GLY A 405 -27.88 -42.36 7.73
N GLY A 406 -27.76 -42.50 9.05
CA GLY A 406 -28.68 -43.29 9.87
C GLY A 406 -29.75 -42.38 10.46
#